data_AF-A0A3P6R3U5-F1
#
_entry.id   AF-A0A3P6R3U5-F1
#
_cell.length_a   1.000
_cell.length_b   1.000
_cell.length_c   1.000
_cell.angle_alpha   90.00
_cell.angle_beta   90.00
_cell.angle_gamma   90.00
#
_symmetry.space_group_name_H-M   'P 1'
#
loop_
_entity.id
_entity.type
_entity.pdbx_description
1 polymer ?
#
loop_
_entity_poly.entity_id
_entity_poly.type
_entity_poly.pdbx_seq_one_letter_code
_entity_poly.pdbx_strand_id
1 'polypeptide(L)'
;MDASYYVPAAVRLGKIGVAAEPAYEIVSRMDLFGPIRDGSPAHPTPATCSLRPENRVQPLPSDAHSVMIKDAHITLAPDQLRAIELGCSNYSIVGIQAAYGTGKTVVGALIASRLALVNNRKIVVTAATNTAVAQFARTLLSFTELPRLNVVRFLSDAAAAEERDPLPVDLDNVLKRLGVDFDASLGPQAKAICRRFREGRERLERYRDRMDEEFTDEEREDYIMAEKDVSRTISDMVALMFIHRPPHAPSRSYFNSTETELCQTIVTRLLNRHISPDAISILSFYKEQMRRLTDFAHENHIELATVDSIQGREKEIVILLTTRTNFQPSSGDFLNDQNRMNVALTRCRQGLFVLGHVNSLRRTSFWNMVLAWAEERRAVIPASQLDIYLPAR
;
A
#
# COMPACT_ATOMS: atom_id res chain seq x y z
N MET A 1 19.07 16.72 -36.46
CA MET A 1 20.09 15.91 -35.77
C MET A 1 20.26 16.52 -34.40
N ASP A 2 19.37 16.16 -33.47
CA ASP A 2 19.45 16.64 -32.10
C ASP A 2 20.19 15.59 -31.27
N ALA A 3 21.30 16.01 -30.69
CA ALA A 3 22.09 15.19 -29.78
C ALA A 3 21.30 15.00 -28.48
N SER A 4 20.47 13.95 -28.46
CA SER A 4 19.89 13.40 -27.23
C SER A 4 21.03 12.79 -26.41
N TYR A 5 21.55 13.55 -25.46
CA TYR A 5 22.48 13.03 -24.46
C TYR A 5 21.70 12.17 -23.47
N TYR A 6 21.68 10.86 -23.72
CA TYR A 6 21.33 9.88 -22.71
C TYR A 6 22.52 9.77 -21.76
N VAL A 7 22.29 9.95 -20.46
CA VAL A 7 23.22 9.46 -19.44
C VAL A 7 22.74 8.05 -19.09
N PRO A 8 23.36 6.98 -19.60
CA PRO A 8 23.09 5.64 -19.12
C PRO A 8 23.66 5.52 -17.70
N ALA A 9 22.87 5.88 -16.70
CA ALA A 9 23.22 5.68 -15.31
C ALA A 9 23.02 4.20 -14.96
N ALA A 10 24.05 3.39 -15.22
CA ALA A 10 24.13 2.04 -14.70
C ALA A 10 24.58 2.11 -13.22
N VAL A 11 23.63 2.08 -12.29
CA VAL A 11 23.93 1.95 -10.86
C VAL A 11 24.26 0.48 -10.58
N ARG A 12 25.55 0.14 -10.57
CA ARG A 12 26.02 -1.15 -10.08
C ARG A 12 25.95 -1.14 -8.56
N LEU A 13 24.95 -1.80 -7.99
CA LEU A 13 24.81 -2.01 -6.55
C LEU A 13 25.84 -3.05 -6.08
N GLY A 14 27.10 -2.63 -5.94
CA GLY A 14 28.14 -3.36 -5.21
C GLY A 14 28.38 -2.74 -3.84
N LYS A 15 29.20 -3.38 -2.98
CA LYS A 15 29.72 -2.73 -1.77
C LYS A 15 30.40 -1.41 -2.18
N ILE A 16 29.91 -0.30 -1.65
CA ILE A 16 30.51 1.03 -1.81
C ILE A 16 31.94 0.91 -1.27
N GLY A 17 32.94 1.18 -2.11
CA GLY A 17 34.33 1.23 -1.65
C GLY A 17 34.45 2.28 -0.56
N VAL A 18 35.33 2.06 0.42
CA VAL A 18 35.49 2.96 1.60
C VAL A 18 35.77 4.43 1.20
N ALA A 19 36.17 4.69 -0.04
CA ALA A 19 36.45 6.01 -0.61
C ALA A 19 35.43 6.51 -1.65
N ALA A 20 34.31 5.82 -1.87
CA ALA A 20 33.33 6.24 -2.86
C ALA A 20 32.42 7.34 -2.29
N GLU A 21 32.62 8.57 -2.77
CA GLU A 21 31.72 9.69 -2.50
C GLU A 21 30.47 9.57 -3.41
N PRO A 22 29.28 9.32 -2.85
CA PRO A 22 28.07 9.24 -3.65
C PRO A 22 27.81 10.58 -4.34
N ALA A 23 27.24 10.54 -5.54
CA ALA A 23 26.92 11.76 -6.30
C ALA A 23 26.08 12.78 -5.48
N TYR A 24 25.21 12.31 -4.58
CA TYR A 24 24.46 13.19 -3.69
C TYR A 24 25.33 13.90 -2.65
N GLU A 25 26.41 13.27 -2.19
CA GLU A 25 27.32 13.84 -1.20
C GLU A 25 28.18 14.93 -1.85
N ILE A 26 28.64 14.69 -3.08
CA ILE A 26 29.29 15.69 -3.93
C ILE A 26 28.36 16.88 -4.16
N VAL A 27 27.10 16.64 -4.57
CA VAL A 27 26.09 17.70 -4.74
C VAL A 27 25.81 18.45 -3.44
N SER A 28 25.77 17.76 -2.30
CA SER A 28 25.56 18.40 -0.98
C SER A 28 26.75 19.26 -0.56
N ARG A 29 27.98 18.89 -0.93
CA ARG A 29 29.23 19.59 -0.61
C ARG A 29 29.53 20.74 -1.57
N MET A 30 28.88 20.80 -2.72
CA MET A 30 29.03 21.87 -3.72
C MET A 30 28.47 23.23 -3.27
N ASP A 31 28.00 23.37 -2.03
CA ASP A 31 27.39 24.59 -1.49
C ASP A 31 26.29 25.17 -2.40
N LEU A 32 25.61 24.27 -3.14
CA LEU A 32 24.56 24.59 -4.12
C LEU A 32 23.35 25.27 -3.47
N PHE A 33 23.22 25.13 -2.15
CA PHE A 33 22.12 25.63 -1.36
C PHE A 33 22.73 26.43 -0.20
N GLY A 34 22.68 27.77 -0.31
CA GLY A 34 23.33 28.68 0.63
C GLY A 34 22.84 28.55 2.08
N PRO A 35 23.38 29.37 3.01
CA PRO A 35 23.19 29.18 4.44
C PRO A 35 21.71 29.19 4.87
N ILE A 36 21.36 28.23 5.73
CA ILE A 36 20.04 28.10 6.37
C ILE A 36 19.75 29.37 7.18
N ARG A 37 18.58 29.99 7.02
CA ARG A 37 18.15 31.05 7.93
C ARG A 37 17.70 30.44 9.25
N ASP A 38 18.16 31.01 10.36
CA ASP A 38 17.79 30.56 11.70
C ASP A 38 16.26 30.53 11.89
N GLY A 39 15.75 29.38 12.33
CA GLY A 39 14.33 29.20 12.69
C GLY A 39 13.43 28.56 11.63
N SER A 40 13.87 28.34 10.39
CA SER A 40 13.03 27.64 9.39
C SER A 40 13.10 26.11 9.53
N PRO A 41 11.95 25.40 9.55
CA PRO A 41 11.93 23.94 9.56
C PRO A 41 12.34 23.32 8.23
N ALA A 42 12.25 24.05 7.09
CA ALA A 42 12.75 23.63 5.78
C ALA A 42 12.93 24.81 4.79
N HIS A 43 14.08 24.90 4.13
CA HIS A 43 14.35 25.85 3.05
C HIS A 43 14.49 25.14 1.69
N PRO A 44 13.59 25.41 0.73
CA PRO A 44 13.63 24.82 -0.59
C PRO A 44 14.24 25.80 -1.61
N THR A 45 15.22 25.34 -2.41
CA THR A 45 15.92 26.20 -3.39
C THR A 45 15.97 25.51 -4.76
N PRO A 46 15.49 26.15 -5.84
CA PRO A 46 15.61 25.60 -7.19
C PRO A 46 17.05 25.78 -7.71
N ALA A 47 17.66 24.69 -8.18
CA ALA A 47 18.91 24.75 -8.94
C ALA A 47 18.58 24.56 -10.43
N THR A 48 18.74 25.61 -11.23
CA THR A 48 18.61 25.51 -12.69
C THR A 48 19.89 24.93 -13.27
N CYS A 49 19.95 23.60 -13.40
CA CYS A 49 20.78 23.00 -14.45
C CYS A 49 20.07 23.26 -15.79
N SER A 50 20.80 23.47 -16.88
CA SER A 50 20.32 23.91 -18.21
C SER A 50 19.41 22.91 -18.96
N LEU A 51 18.69 22.06 -18.22
CA LEU A 51 17.61 21.20 -18.71
C LEU A 51 16.32 22.03 -18.66
N ARG A 52 15.80 22.40 -19.83
CA ARG A 52 14.57 23.18 -19.94
C ARG A 52 13.41 22.44 -19.27
N PRO A 53 12.64 23.07 -18.36
CA PRO A 53 11.43 22.46 -17.82
C PRO A 53 10.36 22.46 -18.91
N GLU A 54 10.14 21.30 -19.53
CA GLU A 54 8.95 21.05 -20.34
C GLU A 54 7.78 20.77 -19.38
N ASN A 55 6.94 21.79 -19.22
CA ASN A 55 5.56 21.78 -18.71
C ASN A 55 5.31 22.72 -17.52
N ARG A 56 4.19 23.44 -17.60
CA ARG A 56 3.66 24.31 -16.55
C ARG A 56 3.19 23.49 -15.34
N VAL A 57 3.41 24.07 -14.16
CA VAL A 57 3.00 23.56 -12.85
C VAL A 57 1.48 23.51 -12.75
N GLN A 58 0.90 22.35 -12.45
CA GLN A 58 -0.46 22.31 -11.90
C GLN A 58 -0.38 22.66 -10.41
N PRO A 59 -1.03 23.73 -9.94
CA PRO A 59 -1.06 24.05 -8.52
C PRO A 59 -1.83 22.96 -7.76
N LEU A 60 -1.41 22.71 -6.53
CA LEU A 60 -2.03 21.75 -5.63
C LEU A 60 -3.45 22.22 -5.24
N PRO A 61 -4.39 21.29 -4.98
CA PRO A 61 -5.64 21.61 -4.32
C PRO A 61 -5.37 22.26 -2.96
N SER A 62 -6.15 23.29 -2.62
CA SER A 62 -5.99 24.18 -1.47
C SER A 62 -6.07 23.52 -0.09
N ASP A 63 -6.48 22.26 -0.01
CA ASP A 63 -6.99 21.69 1.26
C ASP A 63 -5.96 20.78 1.96
N ALA A 64 -4.73 20.68 1.45
CA ALA A 64 -3.74 19.70 1.93
C ALA A 64 -2.85 20.20 3.08
N HIS A 65 -3.44 20.90 4.06
CA HIS A 65 -2.73 21.45 5.22
C HIS A 65 -2.48 20.42 6.34
N SER A 66 -3.16 19.27 6.29
CA SER A 66 -2.99 18.18 7.25
C SER A 66 -2.84 16.83 6.57
N VAL A 67 -2.08 15.93 7.20
CA VAL A 67 -1.91 14.55 6.77
C VAL A 67 -2.14 13.63 7.96
N MET A 68 -2.90 12.56 7.76
CA MET A 68 -3.01 11.50 8.75
C MET A 68 -1.81 10.55 8.73
N ILE A 69 -1.06 10.54 9.83
CA ILE A 69 0.07 9.63 10.07
C ILE A 69 -0.27 8.76 11.28
N LYS A 70 -0.31 7.44 11.12
CA LYS A 70 -0.66 6.50 12.21
C LYS A 70 -1.93 6.91 12.97
N ASP A 71 -2.97 7.30 12.24
CA ASP A 71 -4.26 7.73 12.79
C ASP A 71 -4.23 9.05 13.59
N ALA A 72 -3.15 9.82 13.50
CA ALA A 72 -3.06 11.17 14.05
C ALA A 72 -3.02 12.23 12.95
N HIS A 73 -3.83 13.29 13.11
CA HIS A 73 -3.80 14.45 12.22
C HIS A 73 -2.56 15.29 12.51
N ILE A 74 -1.66 15.39 11.52
CA ILE A 74 -0.48 16.24 11.59
C ILE A 74 -0.70 17.43 10.68
N THR A 75 -0.66 18.64 11.26
CA THR A 75 -0.72 19.90 10.50
C THR A 75 0.68 20.24 10.02
N LEU A 76 0.82 20.49 8.71
CA LEU A 76 2.10 20.83 8.09
C LEU A 76 2.40 22.32 8.27
N ALA A 77 3.65 22.64 8.62
CA ALA A 77 4.09 24.03 8.69
C ALA A 77 4.14 24.68 7.29
N PRO A 78 4.00 26.02 7.18
CA PRO A 78 4.04 26.70 5.88
C PRO A 78 5.28 26.38 5.04
N ASP A 79 6.45 26.29 5.67
CA ASP A 79 7.71 25.96 5.00
C ASP A 79 7.76 24.51 4.52
N GLN A 80 7.13 23.58 5.24
CA GLN A 80 7.00 22.18 4.81
C GLN A 80 6.07 22.07 3.60
N LEU A 81 4.95 22.82 3.59
CA LEU A 81 4.04 22.89 2.45
C LEU A 81 4.75 23.42 1.21
N ARG A 82 5.49 24.53 1.34
CA ARG A 82 6.30 25.09 0.25
C ARG A 82 7.38 24.11 -0.24
N ALA A 83 8.01 23.35 0.66
CA ALA A 83 8.98 22.32 0.28
C ALA A 83 8.31 21.17 -0.51
N ILE A 84 7.10 20.76 -0.14
CA ILE A 84 6.32 19.76 -0.89
C ILE A 84 5.92 20.30 -2.26
N GLU A 85 5.42 21.53 -2.34
CA GLU A 85 5.08 22.19 -3.61
C GLU A 85 6.29 22.23 -4.55
N LEU A 86 7.46 22.65 -4.04
CA LEU A 86 8.68 22.69 -4.84
C LEU A 86 9.12 21.29 -5.27
N GLY A 87 9.08 20.31 -4.36
CA GLY A 87 9.44 18.92 -4.65
C GLY A 87 8.51 18.23 -5.65
N CYS A 88 7.25 18.67 -5.75
CA CYS A 88 6.28 18.18 -6.73
C CYS A 88 6.28 18.95 -8.06
N SER A 89 7.12 19.98 -8.19
CA SER A 89 7.23 20.77 -9.42
C SER A 89 8.03 20.04 -10.52
N ASN A 90 8.17 20.69 -11.69
CA ASN A 90 8.92 20.18 -12.82
C ASN A 90 10.42 20.55 -12.81
N TYR A 91 10.95 21.05 -11.68
CA TYR A 91 12.39 21.28 -11.56
C TYR A 91 13.16 19.95 -11.61
N SER A 92 14.26 19.92 -12.36
CA SER A 92 15.09 18.72 -12.50
C SER A 92 15.83 18.37 -11.20
N ILE A 93 16.18 19.37 -10.40
CA ILE A 93 16.85 19.22 -9.10
C ILE A 93 16.20 20.18 -8.11
N VAL A 94 15.81 19.64 -6.96
CA VAL A 94 15.23 20.39 -5.85
C VAL A 94 16.05 20.10 -4.59
N GLY A 95 16.66 21.14 -4.02
CA GLY A 95 17.28 21.05 -2.70
C GLY A 95 16.26 21.35 -1.61
N ILE A 96 16.16 20.46 -0.60
CA ILE A 96 15.36 20.70 0.60
C ILE A 96 16.29 20.53 1.80
N GLN A 97 16.60 21.64 2.47
CA GLN A 97 17.47 21.67 3.63
C GLN A 97 16.67 21.98 4.88
N ALA A 98 17.00 21.33 6.00
CA ALA A 98 16.18 21.39 7.20
C ALA A 98 16.97 20.92 8.43
N ALA A 99 16.72 21.52 9.60
CA ALA A 99 17.37 21.13 10.85
C ALA A 99 16.95 19.71 11.31
N TYR A 100 17.72 19.08 12.20
CA TYR A 100 17.35 17.76 12.74
C TYR A 100 15.98 17.81 13.43
N GLY A 101 15.16 16.76 13.26
CA GLY A 101 13.84 16.67 13.89
C GLY A 101 12.70 17.46 13.23
N THR A 102 12.94 18.28 12.21
CA THR A 102 11.91 19.15 11.61
C THR A 102 10.97 18.49 10.59
N GLY A 103 10.94 17.16 10.54
CA GLY A 103 10.03 16.42 9.66
C GLY A 103 10.51 16.17 8.22
N LYS A 104 11.82 16.26 7.95
CA LYS A 104 12.41 15.94 6.63
C LYS A 104 11.88 14.65 6.00
N THR A 105 11.83 13.57 6.77
CA THR A 105 11.35 12.27 6.30
C THR A 105 9.88 12.32 5.91
N VAL A 106 9.05 13.05 6.65
CA VAL A 106 7.63 13.24 6.35
C VAL A 106 7.46 14.03 5.05
N VAL A 107 8.17 15.15 4.91
CA VAL A 107 8.17 15.98 3.70
C VAL A 107 8.61 15.17 2.47
N GLY A 108 9.73 14.47 2.57
CA GLY A 108 10.23 13.63 1.48
C GLY A 108 9.28 12.48 1.12
N ALA A 109 8.68 11.83 2.12
CA ALA A 109 7.69 10.79 1.91
C ALA A 109 6.43 11.34 1.21
N LEU A 110 5.96 12.53 1.57
CA LEU A 110 4.83 13.20 0.91
C LEU A 110 5.12 13.56 -0.55
N ILE A 111 6.31 14.08 -0.83
CA ILE A 111 6.76 14.37 -2.19
C ILE A 111 6.78 13.08 -3.03
N ALA A 112 7.46 12.04 -2.53
CA ALA A 112 7.55 10.76 -3.22
C ALA A 112 6.16 10.16 -3.48
N SER A 113 5.27 10.23 -2.48
CA SER A 113 3.88 9.77 -2.58
C SER A 113 3.13 10.50 -3.68
N ARG A 114 3.16 11.84 -3.67
CA ARG A 114 2.44 12.66 -4.64
C ARG A 114 2.97 12.48 -6.06
N LEU A 115 4.29 12.44 -6.24
CA LEU A 115 4.89 12.21 -7.55
C LEU A 115 4.53 10.83 -8.12
N ALA A 116 4.46 9.81 -7.27
CA ALA A 116 4.04 8.47 -7.69
C ALA A 116 2.56 8.44 -8.09
N LEU A 117 1.69 9.12 -7.34
CA LEU A 117 0.23 9.11 -7.57
C LEU A 117 -0.22 9.98 -8.74
N VAL A 118 0.28 11.22 -8.81
CA VAL A 118 -0.19 12.22 -9.80
C VAL A 118 0.44 11.98 -11.16
N ASN A 119 1.73 11.64 -11.20
CA ASN A 119 2.49 11.56 -12.44
C ASN A 119 2.69 10.12 -12.93
N ASN A 120 2.14 9.12 -12.23
CA ASN A 120 2.36 7.68 -12.47
C ASN A 120 3.87 7.34 -12.63
N ARG A 121 4.73 8.04 -11.89
CA ARG A 121 6.18 7.92 -12.02
C ARG A 121 6.71 6.82 -11.11
N LYS A 122 7.69 6.08 -11.60
CA LYS A 122 8.52 5.20 -10.77
C LYS A 122 9.50 6.08 -10.00
N ILE A 123 9.40 6.04 -8.67
CA ILE A 123 10.26 6.83 -7.79
C ILE A 123 11.29 5.91 -7.14
N VAL A 124 12.56 6.27 -7.27
CA VAL A 124 13.66 5.61 -6.55
C VAL A 124 14.06 6.52 -5.40
N VAL A 125 14.03 5.98 -4.19
CA VAL A 125 14.48 6.69 -2.98
C VAL A 125 15.75 6.01 -2.49
N THR A 126 16.79 6.82 -2.26
CA THR A 126 18.07 6.37 -1.71
C THR A 126 18.43 7.21 -0.50
N ALA A 127 19.23 6.65 0.40
CA ALA A 127 19.77 7.37 1.55
C ALA A 127 21.16 6.84 1.90
N ALA A 128 21.91 7.58 2.72
CA ALA A 128 23.26 7.19 3.15
C ALA A 128 23.30 5.91 4.00
N THR A 129 22.21 5.58 4.69
CA THR A 129 22.15 4.41 5.58
C THR A 129 20.88 3.60 5.36
N ASN A 130 20.96 2.28 5.60
CA ASN A 130 19.80 1.39 5.54
C ASN A 130 18.71 1.80 6.54
N THR A 131 19.11 2.28 7.72
CA THR A 131 18.19 2.80 8.75
C THR A 131 17.38 3.99 8.23
N ALA A 132 18.00 4.91 7.47
CA ALA A 132 17.30 6.04 6.89
C ALA A 132 16.28 5.59 5.82
N VAL A 133 16.65 4.63 4.96
CA VAL A 133 15.72 4.04 3.98
C VAL A 133 14.57 3.32 4.69
N ALA A 134 14.85 2.56 5.75
CA ALA A 134 13.85 1.87 6.57
C ALA A 134 12.87 2.88 7.17
N GLN A 135 13.37 3.95 7.78
CA GLN A 135 12.55 5.00 8.38
C GLN A 135 11.68 5.72 7.34
N PHE A 136 12.23 5.98 6.15
CA PHE A 136 11.48 6.55 5.04
C PHE A 136 10.34 5.61 4.59
N ALA A 137 10.63 4.32 4.41
CA ALA A 137 9.63 3.32 4.06
C ALA A 137 8.56 3.17 5.15
N ARG A 138 8.93 3.15 6.45
CA ARG A 138 7.97 3.16 7.57
C ARG A 138 7.05 4.38 7.53
N THR A 139 7.61 5.54 7.20
CA THR A 139 6.83 6.80 7.08
C THR A 139 5.83 6.70 5.94
N LEU A 140 6.25 6.23 4.76
CA LEU A 140 5.33 5.98 3.63
C LEU A 140 4.20 5.01 4.00
N LEU A 141 4.53 3.92 4.70
CA LEU A 141 3.56 2.91 5.14
C LEU A 141 2.61 3.39 6.26
N SER A 142 2.92 4.53 6.88
CA SER A 142 2.12 5.08 7.98
C SER A 142 1.05 6.08 7.55
N PHE A 143 1.05 6.49 6.28
CA PHE A 143 0.02 7.36 5.73
C PHE A 143 -1.30 6.60 5.54
N THR A 144 -2.36 7.05 6.20
CA THR A 144 -3.68 6.37 6.18
C THR A 144 -4.65 6.96 5.15
N GLU A 145 -4.40 8.18 4.68
CA GLU A 145 -5.23 8.90 3.70
C GLU A 145 -4.75 8.76 2.26
N LEU A 146 -3.48 8.43 2.04
CA LEU A 146 -2.94 8.32 0.69
C LEU A 146 -3.37 7.01 0.02
N PRO A 147 -3.74 7.03 -1.27
CA PRO A 147 -3.95 5.81 -2.06
C PRO A 147 -2.72 4.90 -1.95
N ARG A 148 -2.94 3.58 -1.99
CA ARG A 148 -1.86 2.60 -1.80
C ARG A 148 -0.72 2.86 -2.79
N LEU A 149 0.44 3.19 -2.25
CA LEU A 149 1.66 3.37 -3.03
C LEU A 149 2.32 2.05 -3.33
N ASN A 150 2.97 2.01 -4.49
CA ASN A 150 3.69 0.85 -4.95
C ASN A 150 5.09 0.77 -4.35
N VAL A 151 5.18 0.39 -3.07
CA VAL A 151 6.44 0.41 -2.32
C VAL A 151 7.08 -0.98 -2.27
N VAL A 152 8.34 -1.05 -2.68
CA VAL A 152 9.26 -2.15 -2.42
C VAL A 152 10.57 -1.57 -1.89
N ARG A 153 11.10 -2.18 -0.84
CA ARG A 153 12.41 -1.82 -0.27
C ARG A 153 13.41 -2.93 -0.61
N PHE A 154 14.51 -2.57 -1.27
CA PHE A 154 15.62 -3.49 -1.49
C PHE A 154 16.58 -3.43 -0.29
N LEU A 155 16.99 -4.60 0.20
CA LEU A 155 18.05 -4.76 1.19
C LEU A 155 19.04 -5.78 0.65
N SER A 156 20.32 -5.53 0.88
CA SER A 156 21.33 -6.57 0.72
C SER A 156 21.23 -7.57 1.87
N ASP A 157 21.71 -8.80 1.66
CA ASP A 157 21.71 -9.84 2.71
C ASP A 157 22.48 -9.40 3.97
N ALA A 158 23.59 -8.68 3.80
CA ALA A 158 24.35 -8.10 4.91
C ALA A 158 23.54 -7.06 5.71
N ALA A 159 22.81 -6.18 5.01
CA ALA A 159 21.94 -5.19 5.66
C ALA A 159 20.73 -5.84 6.35
N ALA A 160 20.19 -6.90 5.76
CA ALA A 160 19.08 -7.65 6.32
C ALA A 160 19.47 -8.40 7.60
N ALA A 161 20.74 -8.81 7.74
CA ALA A 161 21.25 -9.44 8.96
C ALA A 161 21.31 -8.47 10.15
N GLU A 162 21.58 -7.19 9.90
CA GLU A 162 21.64 -6.15 10.94
C GLU A 162 20.26 -5.51 11.26
N GLU A 163 19.25 -5.75 10.42
CA GLU A 163 17.92 -5.16 10.55
C GLU A 163 17.09 -5.90 11.61
N ARG A 164 16.69 -5.18 12.67
CA ARG A 164 15.91 -5.74 13.78
C ARG A 164 14.41 -5.74 13.56
N ASP A 165 13.92 -4.94 12.60
CA ASP A 165 12.49 -4.77 12.33
C ASP A 165 12.24 -4.77 10.82
N PRO A 166 12.20 -5.97 10.20
CA PRO A 166 11.98 -6.11 8.76
C PRO A 166 10.60 -5.57 8.38
N LEU A 167 10.54 -4.90 7.23
CA LEU A 167 9.30 -4.31 6.74
C LEU A 167 8.57 -5.28 5.80
N PRO A 168 7.24 -5.21 5.74
CA PRO A 168 6.46 -6.09 4.88
C PRO A 168 6.57 -5.72 3.38
N VAL A 169 7.26 -4.62 3.07
CA VAL A 169 7.63 -4.18 1.70
C VAL A 169 9.04 -4.59 1.30
N ASP A 170 9.79 -5.26 2.18
CA ASP A 170 11.12 -5.75 1.86
C ASP A 170 11.03 -6.78 0.74
N LEU A 171 11.86 -6.63 -0.29
CA LEU A 171 11.80 -7.44 -1.50
C LEU A 171 11.86 -8.93 -1.17
N ASP A 172 12.71 -9.35 -0.25
CA ASP A 172 12.81 -10.77 0.14
C ASP A 172 11.51 -11.29 0.77
N ASN A 173 10.92 -10.51 1.68
CA ASN A 173 9.64 -10.86 2.28
C ASN A 173 8.52 -10.89 1.23
N VAL A 174 8.56 -9.97 0.28
CA VAL A 174 7.61 -9.91 -0.84
C VAL A 174 7.71 -11.17 -1.71
N LEU A 175 8.93 -11.54 -2.11
CA LEU A 175 9.16 -12.67 -3.01
C LEU A 175 8.89 -14.02 -2.32
N LYS A 176 9.31 -14.21 -1.07
CA LYS A 176 9.04 -15.46 -0.31
C LYS A 176 7.54 -15.78 -0.19
N ARG A 177 6.71 -14.74 -0.06
CA ARG A 177 5.26 -14.90 0.10
C ARG A 177 4.49 -15.02 -1.21
N LEU A 178 5.07 -14.61 -2.34
CA LEU A 178 4.38 -14.50 -3.62
C LEU A 178 3.65 -15.80 -4.01
N GLY A 179 4.30 -16.95 -3.85
CA GLY A 179 3.72 -18.25 -4.19
C GLY A 179 2.49 -18.63 -3.37
N VAL A 180 2.41 -18.18 -2.12
CA VAL A 180 1.28 -18.47 -1.21
C VAL A 180 0.18 -17.43 -1.39
N ASP A 181 0.55 -16.15 -1.38
CA ASP A 181 -0.39 -15.04 -1.43
C ASP A 181 -1.15 -15.01 -2.77
N PHE A 182 -0.58 -15.58 -3.84
CA PHE A 182 -1.13 -15.57 -5.20
C PHE A 182 -1.34 -16.97 -5.79
N ASP A 183 -1.40 -18.02 -4.94
CA ASP A 183 -1.49 -19.42 -5.38
C ASP A 183 -2.61 -19.68 -6.41
N ALA A 184 -3.78 -19.09 -6.22
CA ALA A 184 -4.93 -19.25 -7.13
C ALA A 184 -4.70 -18.67 -8.53
N SER A 185 -3.79 -17.69 -8.67
CA SER A 185 -3.49 -17.01 -9.95
C SER A 185 -2.25 -17.55 -10.66
N LEU A 186 -1.48 -18.42 -10.02
CA LEU A 186 -0.21 -18.91 -10.53
C LEU A 186 -0.39 -20.25 -11.27
N GLY A 187 0.18 -20.34 -12.48
CA GLY A 187 0.30 -21.61 -13.19
C GLY A 187 1.29 -22.58 -12.53
N PRO A 188 1.25 -23.89 -12.85
CA PRO A 188 2.09 -24.90 -12.21
C PRO A 188 3.60 -24.60 -12.24
N GLN A 189 4.09 -24.07 -13.37
CA GLN A 189 5.50 -23.68 -13.52
C GLN A 189 5.88 -22.53 -12.59
N ALA A 190 5.04 -21.50 -12.50
CA ALA A 190 5.27 -20.35 -11.62
C ALA A 190 5.24 -20.77 -10.13
N LYS A 191 4.33 -21.68 -9.76
CA LYS A 191 4.29 -22.25 -8.40
C LYS A 191 5.58 -23.00 -8.05
N ALA A 192 6.14 -23.76 -8.99
CA ALA A 192 7.40 -24.47 -8.79
C ALA A 192 8.58 -23.50 -8.58
N ILE A 193 8.64 -22.41 -9.36
CA ILE A 193 9.65 -21.35 -9.20
C ILE A 193 9.52 -20.68 -7.82
N CYS A 194 8.30 -20.28 -7.43
CA CYS A 194 8.04 -19.68 -6.12
C CYS A 194 8.46 -20.58 -4.96
N ARG A 195 8.16 -21.88 -5.05
CA ARG A 195 8.54 -22.85 -4.02
C ARG A 195 10.06 -22.97 -3.91
N ARG A 196 10.74 -23.16 -5.04
CA ARG A 196 12.21 -23.31 -5.09
C ARG A 196 12.92 -22.06 -4.55
N PHE A 197 12.48 -20.87 -4.94
CA PHE A 197 13.01 -19.62 -4.40
C PHE A 197 12.82 -19.52 -2.89
N ARG A 198 11.59 -19.78 -2.42
CA ARG A 198 11.24 -19.67 -1.01
C ARG A 198 12.07 -20.62 -0.16
N GLU A 199 12.13 -21.90 -0.54
CA GLU A 199 12.91 -22.91 0.16
C GLU A 199 14.40 -22.51 0.19
N GLY A 200 14.98 -22.13 -0.97
CA GLY A 200 16.36 -21.66 -1.02
C GLY A 200 16.61 -20.46 -0.11
N ARG A 201 15.70 -19.47 -0.09
CA ARG A 201 15.83 -18.28 0.77
C ARG A 201 15.73 -18.63 2.26
N GLU A 202 14.75 -19.45 2.65
CA GLU A 202 14.59 -19.88 4.04
C GLU A 202 15.82 -20.68 4.52
N ARG A 203 16.46 -21.47 3.62
CA ARG A 203 17.72 -22.15 3.95
C ARG A 203 18.87 -21.17 4.16
N LEU A 204 19.08 -20.21 3.26
CA LEU A 204 20.13 -19.18 3.43
C LEU A 204 19.95 -18.40 4.74
N GLU A 205 18.70 -18.07 5.10
CA GLU A 205 18.38 -17.37 6.35
C GLU A 205 18.75 -18.18 7.60
N ARG A 206 18.68 -19.52 7.57
CA ARG A 206 19.12 -20.37 8.70
C ARG A 206 20.63 -20.31 8.92
N TYR A 207 21.41 -20.18 7.86
CA TYR A 207 22.87 -20.06 7.95
C TYR A 207 23.32 -18.63 8.24
N ARG A 208 22.45 -17.64 8.02
CA ARG A 208 22.73 -16.22 8.23
C ARG A 208 23.17 -15.89 9.66
N ASP A 209 22.54 -16.52 10.65
CA ASP A 209 22.83 -16.24 12.06
C ASP A 209 24.06 -17.03 12.59
N ARG A 210 24.68 -17.86 11.74
CA ARG A 210 25.82 -18.76 12.06
C ARG A 210 27.06 -18.46 11.21
N MET A 211 27.14 -17.28 10.59
CA MET A 211 28.22 -16.94 9.64
C MET A 211 29.64 -16.99 10.23
N ASP A 212 29.77 -16.91 11.56
CA ASP A 212 31.05 -17.02 12.28
C ASP A 212 31.37 -18.45 12.76
N GLU A 213 30.51 -19.43 12.50
CA GLU A 213 30.71 -20.84 12.88
C GLU A 213 31.36 -21.64 11.75
N GLU A 214 32.18 -22.64 12.11
CA GLU A 214 32.68 -23.62 11.13
C GLU A 214 31.53 -24.53 10.68
N PHE A 215 31.18 -24.44 9.40
CA PHE A 215 30.19 -25.33 8.78
C PHE A 215 30.77 -26.73 8.54
N THR A 216 29.97 -27.75 8.80
CA THR A 216 30.26 -29.10 8.31
C THR A 216 30.24 -29.16 6.78
N ASP A 217 30.83 -30.19 6.18
CA ASP A 217 30.81 -30.35 4.72
C ASP A 217 29.37 -30.48 4.18
N GLU A 218 28.47 -31.14 4.92
CA GLU A 218 27.04 -31.22 4.59
C GLU A 218 26.36 -29.84 4.64
N GLU A 219 26.69 -29.01 5.64
CA GLU A 219 26.15 -27.65 5.75
C GLU A 219 26.65 -26.72 4.64
N ARG A 220 27.92 -26.87 4.23
CA ARG A 220 28.47 -26.14 3.08
C ARG A 220 27.75 -26.53 1.80
N GLU A 221 27.48 -27.82 1.58
CA GLU A 221 26.74 -28.28 0.41
C GLU A 221 25.30 -27.75 0.39
N ASP A 222 24.57 -27.78 1.52
CA ASP A 222 23.21 -27.22 1.58
C ASP A 222 23.21 -25.71 1.33
N TYR A 223 24.19 -24.97 1.89
CA TYR A 223 24.34 -23.54 1.66
C TYR A 223 24.55 -23.22 0.17
N ILE A 224 25.49 -23.92 -0.50
CA ILE A 224 25.79 -23.73 -1.92
C ILE A 224 24.55 -24.06 -2.77
N MET A 225 23.82 -25.12 -2.43
CA MET A 225 22.59 -25.49 -3.14
C MET A 225 21.49 -24.44 -2.95
N ALA A 226 21.33 -23.91 -1.74
CA ALA A 226 20.38 -22.85 -1.45
C ALA A 226 20.70 -21.55 -2.22
N GLU A 227 21.97 -21.13 -2.24
CA GLU A 227 22.43 -19.96 -3.01
C GLU A 227 22.13 -20.13 -4.50
N LYS A 228 22.42 -21.32 -5.05
CA LYS A 228 22.18 -21.66 -6.45
C LYS A 228 20.69 -21.64 -6.80
N ASP A 229 19.83 -22.12 -5.91
CA ASP A 229 18.39 -22.10 -6.11
C ASP A 229 17.84 -20.68 -6.12
N VAL A 230 18.26 -19.84 -5.18
CA VAL A 230 17.87 -18.41 -5.12
C VAL A 230 18.37 -17.66 -6.35
N SER A 231 19.65 -17.80 -6.69
CA SER A 231 20.28 -17.11 -7.83
C SER A 231 19.63 -17.47 -9.17
N ARG A 232 19.24 -18.74 -9.36
CA ARG A 232 18.56 -19.19 -10.59
C ARG A 232 17.12 -18.72 -10.71
N THR A 233 16.46 -18.42 -9.60
CA THR A 233 15.03 -18.11 -9.57
C THR A 233 14.74 -16.63 -9.34
N ILE A 234 15.69 -15.83 -8.83
CA ILE A 234 15.45 -14.42 -8.46
C ILE A 234 14.90 -13.57 -9.60
N SER A 235 15.42 -13.72 -10.82
CA SER A 235 14.95 -12.96 -11.98
C SER A 235 13.49 -13.29 -12.33
N ASP A 236 13.16 -14.57 -12.35
CA ASP A 236 11.79 -15.04 -12.61
C ASP A 236 10.84 -14.62 -11.48
N MET A 237 11.30 -14.66 -10.23
CA MET A 237 10.55 -14.20 -9.07
C MET A 237 10.23 -12.71 -9.12
N VAL A 238 11.20 -11.88 -9.51
CA VAL A 238 10.98 -10.45 -9.71
C VAL A 238 10.00 -10.21 -10.86
N ALA A 239 10.09 -10.97 -11.96
CA ALA A 239 9.14 -10.88 -13.06
C ALA A 239 7.71 -11.28 -12.64
N LEU A 240 7.57 -12.42 -11.95
CA LEU A 240 6.30 -12.88 -11.39
C LEU A 240 5.73 -11.88 -10.39
N MET A 241 6.58 -11.25 -9.57
CA MET A 241 6.16 -10.16 -8.69
C MET A 241 5.54 -9.04 -9.53
N PHE A 242 6.21 -8.51 -10.55
CA PHE A 242 5.62 -7.45 -11.37
C PHE A 242 4.29 -7.82 -12.05
N ILE A 243 4.08 -9.10 -12.38
CA ILE A 243 2.85 -9.62 -12.98
C ILE A 243 1.72 -9.75 -11.95
N HIS A 244 1.96 -10.48 -10.85
CA HIS A 244 0.92 -10.89 -9.91
C HIS A 244 0.78 -9.96 -8.70
N ARG A 245 1.89 -9.34 -8.29
CA ARG A 245 1.97 -8.41 -7.16
C ARG A 245 2.92 -7.26 -7.50
N PRO A 246 2.56 -6.35 -8.43
CA PRO A 246 3.37 -5.16 -8.64
C PRO A 246 3.66 -4.52 -7.27
N PRO A 247 4.88 -3.97 -7.04
CA PRO A 247 5.27 -3.37 -5.76
C PRO A 247 4.08 -2.68 -5.15
N HIS A 248 3.65 -3.04 -3.95
CA HIS A 248 2.46 -2.50 -3.32
C HIS A 248 2.71 -2.49 -1.82
N ALA A 249 2.58 -1.31 -1.22
CA ALA A 249 2.51 -1.17 0.22
C ALA A 249 1.36 -2.06 0.70
N PRO A 250 1.63 -3.04 1.57
CA PRO A 250 0.57 -3.81 2.18
C PRO A 250 -0.26 -2.83 3.00
N SER A 251 -1.51 -2.58 2.62
CA SER A 251 -2.38 -1.85 3.52
C SER A 251 -2.66 -2.74 4.72
N ARG A 252 -2.63 -2.12 5.89
CA ARG A 252 -3.12 -2.72 7.14
C ARG A 252 -4.65 -2.90 7.15
N SER A 253 -5.34 -2.52 6.06
CA SER A 253 -6.78 -2.71 5.88
C SER A 253 -7.11 -4.11 5.41
N TYR A 254 -8.27 -4.61 5.83
CA TYR A 254 -8.77 -5.95 5.53
C TYR A 254 -9.54 -5.99 4.22
N PHE A 255 -9.63 -7.19 3.63
CA PHE A 255 -10.51 -7.51 2.50
C PHE A 255 -11.03 -8.93 2.62
N ASN A 256 -12.11 -9.22 1.90
CA ASN A 256 -12.76 -10.50 1.83
C ASN A 256 -13.24 -10.74 0.38
N SER A 257 -12.57 -11.64 -0.33
CA SER A 257 -12.90 -11.96 -1.73
C SER A 257 -14.30 -12.53 -1.89
N THR A 258 -14.77 -13.34 -0.93
CA THR A 258 -16.12 -13.90 -0.96
C THR A 258 -17.19 -12.81 -0.85
N GLU A 259 -16.99 -11.80 0.00
CA GLU A 259 -17.91 -10.65 0.03
C GLU A 259 -17.84 -9.83 -1.26
N THR A 260 -16.67 -9.69 -1.89
CA THR A 260 -16.52 -9.02 -3.19
C THR A 260 -17.34 -9.72 -4.27
N GLU A 261 -17.15 -11.03 -4.44
CA GLU A 261 -17.85 -11.84 -5.45
C GLU A 261 -19.36 -11.82 -5.24
N LEU A 262 -19.79 -11.92 -3.97
CA LEU A 262 -21.20 -11.87 -3.61
C LEU A 262 -21.82 -10.49 -3.85
N CYS A 263 -21.09 -9.41 -3.52
CA CYS A 263 -21.51 -8.04 -3.80
C CYS A 263 -21.71 -7.82 -5.30
N GLN A 264 -20.73 -8.20 -6.12
CA GLN A 264 -20.83 -8.11 -7.58
C GLN A 264 -22.03 -8.89 -8.11
N THR A 265 -22.24 -10.11 -7.60
CA THR A 265 -23.39 -10.95 -7.99
C THR A 265 -24.72 -10.29 -7.67
N ILE A 266 -24.88 -9.74 -6.45
CA ILE A 266 -26.11 -9.04 -6.04
C ILE A 266 -26.34 -7.82 -6.94
N VAL A 267 -25.32 -6.98 -7.12
CA VAL A 267 -25.40 -5.79 -7.97
C VAL A 267 -25.85 -6.15 -9.38
N THR A 268 -25.16 -7.07 -10.05
CA THR A 268 -25.49 -7.48 -11.42
C THR A 268 -26.94 -7.96 -11.52
N ARG A 269 -27.41 -8.72 -10.53
CA ARG A 269 -28.79 -9.21 -10.48
C ARG A 269 -29.83 -8.12 -10.24
N LEU A 270 -29.49 -7.06 -9.51
CA LEU A 270 -30.35 -5.89 -9.34
C LEU A 270 -30.42 -5.09 -10.64
N LEU A 271 -29.28 -4.88 -11.32
CA LEU A 271 -29.22 -4.21 -12.62
C LEU A 271 -30.01 -4.96 -13.70
N ASN A 272 -29.91 -6.29 -13.75
CA ASN A 272 -30.71 -7.13 -14.67
C ASN A 272 -32.22 -7.03 -14.42
N ARG A 273 -32.63 -6.58 -13.24
CA ARG A 273 -34.05 -6.32 -12.89
C ARG A 273 -34.46 -4.88 -13.19
N HIS A 274 -33.66 -4.13 -13.95
CA HIS A 274 -33.88 -2.74 -14.31
C HIS A 274 -33.87 -1.77 -13.12
N ILE A 275 -33.19 -2.12 -12.03
CA ILE A 275 -32.91 -1.16 -10.97
C ILE A 275 -31.80 -0.23 -11.46
N SER A 276 -32.05 1.08 -11.39
CA SER A 276 -31.08 2.08 -11.83
C SER A 276 -29.79 2.00 -11.00
N PRO A 277 -28.59 2.07 -11.63
CA PRO A 277 -27.32 2.17 -10.92
C PRO A 277 -27.30 3.28 -9.85
N ASP A 278 -27.92 4.43 -10.16
CA ASP A 278 -28.00 5.58 -9.24
C ASP A 278 -28.79 5.28 -7.96
N ALA A 279 -29.64 4.26 -7.98
CA ALA A 279 -30.43 3.83 -6.82
C ALA A 279 -29.62 2.93 -5.85
N ILE A 280 -28.43 2.47 -6.26
CA ILE A 280 -27.59 1.51 -5.54
C ILE A 280 -26.35 2.21 -4.99
N SER A 281 -25.93 1.86 -3.78
CA SER A 281 -24.61 2.20 -3.25
C SER A 281 -23.97 1.02 -2.53
N ILE A 282 -22.65 0.92 -2.68
CA ILE A 282 -21.80 -0.06 -2.02
C ILE A 282 -21.04 0.65 -0.91
N LEU A 283 -21.24 0.19 0.31
CA LEU A 283 -20.54 0.69 1.49
C LEU A 283 -19.61 -0.38 2.07
N SER A 284 -18.43 0.04 2.50
CA SER A 284 -17.54 -0.83 3.25
C SER A 284 -16.95 -0.13 4.47
N PHE A 285 -16.71 -0.90 5.52
CA PHE A 285 -15.92 -0.46 6.67
C PHE A 285 -14.42 -0.32 6.33
N TYR A 286 -13.93 -0.97 5.28
CA TYR A 286 -12.50 -1.13 5.01
C TYR A 286 -12.11 -0.60 3.62
N LYS A 287 -11.12 0.30 3.60
CA LYS A 287 -10.63 0.92 2.35
C LYS A 287 -10.13 -0.10 1.33
N GLU A 288 -9.49 -1.19 1.76
CA GLU A 288 -9.04 -2.21 0.80
C GLU A 288 -10.19 -2.99 0.17
N GLN A 289 -11.26 -3.28 0.93
CA GLN A 289 -12.44 -3.91 0.37
C GLN A 289 -13.10 -3.01 -0.68
N MET A 290 -13.20 -1.71 -0.39
CA MET A 290 -13.67 -0.70 -1.34
C MET A 290 -12.78 -0.69 -2.61
N ARG A 291 -11.46 -0.65 -2.46
CA ARG A 291 -10.52 -0.65 -3.60
C ARG A 291 -10.76 -1.81 -4.56
N ARG A 292 -11.03 -3.01 -4.04
CA ARG A 292 -11.30 -4.20 -4.87
C ARG A 292 -12.60 -4.14 -5.66
N LEU A 293 -13.52 -3.26 -5.27
CA LEU A 293 -14.79 -3.04 -5.96
C LEU A 293 -14.76 -1.76 -6.83
N THR A 294 -13.65 -1.02 -6.86
CA THR A 294 -13.57 0.28 -7.54
C THR A 294 -13.80 0.17 -9.04
N ASP A 295 -13.09 -0.73 -9.72
CA ASP A 295 -13.24 -0.90 -11.17
C ASP A 295 -14.65 -1.37 -11.52
N PHE A 296 -15.15 -2.38 -10.81
CA PHE A 296 -16.52 -2.87 -10.98
C PHE A 296 -17.59 -1.79 -10.76
N ALA A 297 -17.47 -1.01 -9.69
CA ALA A 297 -18.43 0.05 -9.39
C ALA A 297 -18.37 1.17 -10.44
N HIS A 298 -17.17 1.53 -10.90
CA HIS A 298 -16.98 2.52 -11.96
C HIS A 298 -17.59 2.05 -13.29
N GLU A 299 -17.33 0.81 -13.70
CA GLU A 299 -17.88 0.20 -14.92
C GLU A 299 -19.42 0.15 -14.91
N ASN A 300 -20.02 -0.04 -13.73
CA ASN A 300 -21.46 -0.15 -13.57
C ASN A 300 -22.13 1.17 -13.12
N HIS A 301 -21.38 2.28 -13.02
CA HIS A 301 -21.88 3.58 -12.56
C HIS A 301 -22.54 3.55 -11.17
N ILE A 302 -21.94 2.83 -10.22
CA ILE A 302 -22.46 2.66 -8.86
C ILE A 302 -21.65 3.49 -7.86
N GLU A 303 -22.34 4.13 -6.91
CA GLU A 303 -21.67 4.84 -5.82
C GLU A 303 -20.96 3.85 -4.90
N LEU A 304 -19.68 4.12 -4.64
CA LEU A 304 -18.82 3.30 -3.79
C LEU A 304 -18.12 4.19 -2.77
N ALA A 305 -18.31 3.88 -1.49
CA ALA A 305 -17.74 4.67 -0.40
C ALA A 305 -17.39 3.84 0.83
N THR A 306 -16.57 4.42 1.71
CA THR A 306 -16.43 3.92 3.07
C THR A 306 -17.48 4.52 3.99
N VAL A 307 -17.78 3.84 5.11
CA VAL A 307 -18.72 4.34 6.13
C VAL A 307 -18.29 5.70 6.69
N ASP A 308 -16.98 5.93 6.84
CA ASP A 308 -16.46 7.21 7.36
C ASP A 308 -16.46 8.33 6.30
N SER A 309 -16.41 7.98 5.01
CA SER A 309 -16.35 8.96 3.93
C SER A 309 -17.72 9.35 3.38
N ILE A 310 -18.79 8.61 3.72
CA ILE A 310 -20.14 8.94 3.27
C ILE A 310 -20.77 9.98 4.20
N GLN A 311 -21.06 11.17 3.66
CA GLN A 311 -21.72 12.24 4.41
C GLN A 311 -23.11 12.50 3.85
N GLY A 312 -24.15 12.30 4.68
CA GLY A 312 -25.50 12.83 4.48
C GLY A 312 -26.26 12.36 3.23
N ARG A 313 -25.80 11.31 2.54
CA ARG A 313 -26.46 10.76 1.34
C ARG A 313 -27.14 9.44 1.67
N GLU A 314 -28.37 9.29 1.20
CA GLU A 314 -29.14 8.05 1.28
C GLU A 314 -29.36 7.50 -0.13
N LYS A 315 -29.53 6.17 -0.23
CA LYS A 315 -29.80 5.47 -1.49
C LYS A 315 -30.97 4.50 -1.31
N GLU A 316 -31.66 4.18 -2.39
CA GLU A 316 -32.77 3.23 -2.33
C GLU A 316 -32.29 1.86 -1.84
N ILE A 317 -31.16 1.40 -2.38
CA ILE A 317 -30.54 0.13 -2.01
C ILE A 317 -29.09 0.35 -1.58
N VAL A 318 -28.73 -0.21 -0.43
CA VAL A 318 -27.35 -0.21 0.07
C VAL A 318 -26.86 -1.65 0.22
N ILE A 319 -25.64 -1.91 -0.23
CA ILE A 319 -24.92 -3.17 0.00
C ILE A 319 -23.73 -2.86 0.92
N LEU A 320 -23.79 -3.34 2.15
CA LEU A 320 -22.81 -3.08 3.20
C LEU A 320 -21.88 -4.28 3.41
N LEU A 321 -20.58 -4.07 3.26
CA LEU A 321 -19.54 -5.08 3.42
C LEU A 321 -18.82 -4.91 4.76
N THR A 322 -18.97 -5.88 5.65
CA THR A 322 -18.33 -5.90 6.98
C THR A 322 -16.89 -6.43 6.94
N THR A 323 -16.54 -7.20 5.92
CA THR A 323 -15.19 -7.65 5.54
C THR A 323 -14.48 -8.59 6.51
N ARG A 324 -14.34 -8.22 7.79
CA ARG A 324 -13.48 -8.98 8.70
C ARG A 324 -14.14 -10.27 9.17
N THR A 325 -13.36 -11.33 9.13
CA THR A 325 -13.70 -12.64 9.68
C THR A 325 -12.70 -13.02 10.78
N ASN A 326 -13.12 -13.93 11.66
CA ASN A 326 -12.28 -14.59 12.67
C ASN A 326 -11.43 -13.68 13.59
N PHE A 327 -11.88 -12.45 13.85
CA PHE A 327 -11.18 -11.53 14.76
C PHE A 327 -11.48 -11.79 16.25
N GLN A 328 -10.50 -11.50 17.13
CA GLN A 328 -10.71 -11.50 18.58
C GLN A 328 -11.58 -10.31 19.00
N PRO A 329 -12.42 -10.42 20.05
CA PRO A 329 -13.32 -9.34 20.47
C PRO A 329 -12.63 -7.99 20.66
N SER A 330 -11.46 -7.96 21.29
CA SER A 330 -10.63 -6.76 21.51
C SER A 330 -10.09 -6.11 20.23
N SER A 331 -10.11 -6.82 19.11
CA SER A 331 -9.69 -6.30 17.81
C SER A 331 -10.89 -5.93 16.91
N GLY A 332 -12.11 -6.12 17.40
CA GLY A 332 -13.36 -5.86 16.70
C GLY A 332 -13.94 -4.46 16.89
N ASP A 333 -13.33 -3.63 17.74
CA ASP A 333 -13.84 -2.31 18.15
C ASP A 333 -14.18 -1.41 16.97
N PHE A 334 -13.39 -1.47 15.90
CA PHE A 334 -13.66 -0.70 14.68
C PHE A 334 -15.01 -1.04 14.03
N LEU A 335 -15.38 -2.33 14.01
CA LEU A 335 -16.69 -2.79 13.50
C LEU A 335 -17.80 -2.61 14.54
N ASN A 336 -17.45 -2.62 15.82
CA ASN A 336 -18.38 -2.49 16.94
C ASN A 336 -18.58 -1.02 17.38
N ASP A 337 -18.17 -0.05 16.56
CA ASP A 337 -18.43 1.36 16.80
C ASP A 337 -19.91 1.69 16.48
N GLN A 338 -20.64 2.13 17.51
CA GLN A 338 -22.07 2.40 17.40
C GLN A 338 -22.39 3.51 16.39
N ASN A 339 -21.55 4.55 16.29
CA ASN A 339 -21.80 5.67 15.39
C ASN A 339 -21.65 5.25 13.93
N ARG A 340 -20.58 4.49 13.63
CA ARG A 340 -20.35 3.94 12.29
C ARG A 340 -21.43 2.95 11.89
N MET A 341 -21.87 2.09 12.82
CA MET A 341 -23.00 1.20 12.56
C MET A 341 -24.29 1.97 12.27
N ASN A 342 -24.61 2.99 13.06
CA ASN A 342 -25.80 3.80 12.83
C ASN A 342 -25.76 4.49 11.47
N VAL A 343 -24.61 5.06 11.09
CA VAL A 343 -24.42 5.64 9.76
C VAL A 343 -24.69 4.58 8.70
N ALA A 344 -23.98 3.45 8.75
CA ALA A 344 -24.06 2.40 7.74
C ALA A 344 -25.47 1.80 7.57
N LEU A 345 -26.17 1.52 8.67
CA LEU A 345 -27.51 0.91 8.66
C LEU A 345 -28.61 1.90 8.22
N THR A 346 -28.40 3.21 8.38
CA THR A 346 -29.40 4.23 8.04
C THR A 346 -29.24 4.82 6.64
N ARG A 347 -28.29 4.34 5.83
CA ARG A 347 -28.08 4.88 4.47
C ARG A 347 -29.10 4.35 3.44
N CYS A 348 -29.85 3.30 3.77
CA CYS A 348 -30.83 2.71 2.85
C CYS A 348 -32.25 3.28 3.05
N ARG A 349 -32.99 3.45 1.95
CA ARG A 349 -34.42 3.83 1.98
C ARG A 349 -35.36 2.66 1.79
N GLN A 350 -35.02 1.71 0.90
CA GLN A 350 -35.88 0.57 0.55
C GLN A 350 -35.25 -0.78 0.89
N GLY A 351 -33.95 -0.94 0.69
CA GLY A 351 -33.28 -2.23 0.86
C GLY A 351 -31.86 -2.13 1.39
N LEU A 352 -31.52 -3.03 2.31
CA LEU A 352 -30.17 -3.18 2.84
C LEU A 352 -29.73 -4.63 2.72
N PHE A 353 -28.64 -4.86 2.02
CA PHE A 353 -27.91 -6.13 2.04
C PHE A 353 -26.69 -5.97 2.94
N VAL A 354 -26.57 -6.80 3.99
CA VAL A 354 -25.36 -6.84 4.82
C VAL A 354 -24.60 -8.12 4.50
N LEU A 355 -23.38 -7.96 4.01
CA LEU A 355 -22.45 -9.05 3.73
C LEU A 355 -21.45 -9.17 4.88
N GLY A 356 -21.44 -10.34 5.52
CA GLY A 356 -20.58 -10.55 6.67
C GLY A 356 -20.53 -11.97 7.20
N HIS A 357 -19.52 -12.22 8.02
CA HIS A 357 -19.32 -13.51 8.66
C HIS A 357 -20.06 -13.58 10.00
N VAL A 358 -21.19 -14.30 10.02
CA VAL A 358 -22.13 -14.38 11.16
C VAL A 358 -21.42 -14.68 12.48
N ASN A 359 -20.53 -15.68 12.52
CA ASN A 359 -19.83 -16.08 13.74
C ASN A 359 -18.91 -14.99 14.29
N SER A 360 -18.40 -14.10 13.43
CA SER A 360 -17.54 -13.00 13.87
C SER A 360 -18.35 -11.81 14.35
N LEU A 361 -19.41 -11.47 13.63
CA LEU A 361 -20.32 -10.40 14.01
C LEU A 361 -21.04 -10.70 15.34
N ARG A 362 -21.40 -11.97 15.59
CA ARG A 362 -22.03 -12.41 16.85
C ARG A 362 -21.16 -12.16 18.09
N ARG A 363 -19.84 -12.04 17.91
CA ARG A 363 -18.90 -11.75 19.01
C ARG A 363 -18.80 -10.27 19.36
N THR A 364 -19.51 -9.40 18.63
CA THR A 364 -19.54 -7.96 18.89
C THR A 364 -20.89 -7.57 19.49
N SER A 365 -20.92 -6.63 20.43
CA SER A 365 -22.13 -6.30 21.18
C SER A 365 -23.24 -5.76 20.27
N PHE A 366 -22.91 -4.83 19.37
CA PHE A 366 -23.93 -4.16 18.55
C PHE A 366 -24.35 -5.01 17.35
N TRP A 367 -23.44 -5.67 16.64
CA TRP A 367 -23.86 -6.54 15.53
C TRP A 367 -24.59 -7.80 16.00
N ASN A 368 -24.33 -8.29 17.21
CA ASN A 368 -25.12 -9.38 17.76
C ASN A 368 -26.61 -8.99 17.91
N MET A 369 -26.90 -7.74 18.29
CA MET A 369 -28.29 -7.25 18.35
C MET A 369 -28.92 -7.17 16.96
N VAL A 370 -28.19 -6.66 15.95
CA VAL A 370 -28.66 -6.59 14.57
C VAL A 370 -28.91 -7.99 14.01
N LEU A 371 -28.02 -8.94 14.27
CA LEU A 371 -28.18 -10.33 13.86
C LEU A 371 -29.38 -10.98 14.53
N ALA A 372 -29.56 -10.84 15.85
CA ALA A 372 -30.71 -11.38 16.54
C ALA A 372 -32.03 -10.84 15.94
N TRP A 373 -32.09 -9.53 15.69
CA TRP A 373 -33.24 -8.88 15.04
C TRP A 373 -33.51 -9.43 13.62
N ALA A 374 -32.45 -9.69 12.85
CA ALA A 374 -32.57 -10.24 11.49
C ALA A 374 -32.95 -11.74 11.49
N GLU A 375 -32.45 -12.52 12.46
CA GLU A 375 -32.76 -13.94 12.62
C GLU A 375 -34.22 -14.17 12.97
N GLU A 376 -34.80 -13.36 13.88
CA GLU A 376 -36.23 -13.38 14.19
C GLU A 376 -37.12 -13.19 12.95
N ARG A 377 -36.62 -12.45 11.95
CA ARG A 377 -37.30 -12.15 10.69
C ARG A 377 -36.95 -13.12 9.57
N ARG A 378 -36.14 -14.15 9.84
CA ARG A 378 -35.60 -15.08 8.84
C ARG A 378 -34.86 -14.35 7.70
N ALA A 379 -34.22 -13.23 8.02
CA ALA A 379 -33.49 -12.39 7.08
C ALA A 379 -31.98 -12.70 7.03
N VAL A 380 -31.51 -13.68 7.81
CA VAL A 380 -30.13 -14.19 7.74
C VAL A 380 -30.13 -15.47 6.93
N ILE A 381 -29.45 -15.44 5.78
CA ILE A 381 -29.34 -16.58 4.87
C ILE A 381 -27.87 -16.89 4.56
N PRO A 382 -27.50 -18.17 4.37
CA PRO A 382 -26.20 -18.53 3.81
C PRO A 382 -26.04 -17.97 2.39
N ALA A 383 -24.82 -17.56 2.03
CA ALA A 383 -24.51 -17.06 0.69
C ALA A 383 -24.89 -18.06 -0.43
N SER A 384 -24.78 -19.37 -0.16
CA SER A 384 -25.17 -20.44 -1.08
C SER A 384 -26.67 -20.47 -1.41
N GLN A 385 -27.50 -19.79 -0.61
CA GLN A 385 -28.95 -19.71 -0.81
C GLN A 385 -29.38 -18.44 -1.53
N LEU A 386 -28.45 -17.57 -1.96
CA LEU A 386 -28.79 -16.30 -2.62
C LEU A 386 -29.74 -16.51 -3.82
N ASP A 387 -29.55 -17.59 -4.59
CA ASP A 387 -30.36 -17.91 -5.77
C ASP A 387 -31.85 -18.10 -5.46
N ILE A 388 -32.20 -18.50 -4.23
CA ILE A 388 -33.59 -18.69 -3.80
C ILE A 388 -34.30 -17.34 -3.65
N TYR A 389 -33.58 -16.33 -3.14
CA TYR A 389 -34.16 -15.03 -2.77
C TYR A 389 -33.93 -13.96 -3.86
N LEU A 390 -32.83 -14.08 -4.59
CA LEU A 390 -32.48 -13.19 -5.70
C LEU A 390 -31.97 -14.05 -6.86
N PRO A 391 -32.83 -14.78 -7.59
CA PRO A 391 -32.41 -15.68 -8.67
C PRO A 391 -31.64 -14.97 -9.79
N ALA A 392 -30.76 -15.68 -10.47
CA ALA A 392 -30.20 -15.21 -11.73
C ALA A 392 -31.36 -15.07 -12.74
N ARG A 393 -31.58 -13.85 -13.23
CA ARG A 393 -32.52 -13.56 -14.32
C ARG A 393 -31.73 -13.32 -15.59
#